data_AF-A0A954RDG7-F1
#
_entry.id   AF-A0A954RDG7-F1
#
_cell.length_a   1.000
_cell.length_b   1.000
_cell.length_c   1.000
_cell.angle_alpha   90.00
_cell.angle_beta   90.00
_cell.angle_gamma   90.00
#
_symmetry.space_group_name_H-M   'P 1'
#
loop_
_entity.id
_entity.type
_entity.pdbx_description
1 polymer ?
#
loop_
_entity_poly.entity_id
_entity_poly.type
_entity_poly.pdbx_seq_one_letter_code
_entity_poly.pdbx_strand_id
1 'polypeptide(L)'
;MKKWLFGSAVLMLAALVTVTASAQRPQFGGGFGGGFGRGGFGGDPIVGLLRVDAVLTEIEALDEQKEQIAKVMEESRGERSQVNFRELSEEERNKFFADMRAQSEKRSAEA
;
A
#
# COMPACT_ATOMS: atom_id res chain seq x y z
N MET A 1 8.03 -40.56 -27.94
CA MET A 1 7.09 -39.89 -27.02
C MET A 1 7.77 -39.67 -25.68
N LYS A 2 8.28 -38.46 -25.41
CA LYS A 2 8.87 -38.03 -24.13
C LYS A 2 9.22 -36.53 -24.23
N LYS A 3 8.33 -35.66 -23.76
CA LYS A 3 8.54 -34.20 -23.61
C LYS A 3 7.67 -33.64 -22.47
N TRP A 4 7.71 -34.24 -21.29
CA TRP A 4 6.85 -33.85 -20.15
C TRP A 4 7.60 -33.91 -18.81
N LEU A 5 8.86 -33.44 -18.75
CA LEU A 5 9.65 -33.45 -17.50
C LEU A 5 10.55 -32.22 -17.25
N PHE A 6 10.26 -31.07 -17.87
CA PHE A 6 11.06 -29.84 -17.63
C PHE A 6 10.34 -28.71 -16.88
N GLY A 7 9.10 -28.93 -16.40
CA GLY A 7 8.29 -27.88 -15.76
C GLY A 7 8.37 -27.75 -14.24
N SER A 8 9.23 -28.51 -13.55
CA SER A 8 9.15 -28.65 -12.08
C SER A 8 10.39 -28.20 -11.30
N ALA A 9 11.36 -27.53 -11.93
CA ALA A 9 12.63 -27.17 -11.28
C ALA A 9 12.79 -25.67 -10.95
N VAL A 10 11.88 -24.80 -11.41
CA VAL A 10 11.96 -23.34 -11.16
C VAL A 10 11.12 -22.91 -9.94
N LEU A 11 10.26 -23.78 -9.42
CA LEU A 11 9.34 -23.49 -8.31
C LEU A 11 9.88 -23.86 -6.91
N MET A 12 11.16 -24.23 -6.78
CA MET A 12 11.75 -24.70 -5.51
C MET A 12 13.08 -24.01 -5.12
N LEU A 13 13.28 -22.74 -5.48
CA LEU A 13 14.49 -22.00 -5.08
C LEU A 13 14.25 -20.52 -4.70
N ALA A 14 13.11 -20.19 -4.10
CA ALA A 14 12.78 -18.85 -3.61
C ALA A 14 12.50 -18.80 -2.10
N ALA A 15 13.06 -19.74 -1.33
CA ALA A 15 12.92 -19.79 0.12
C ALA A 15 14.29 -19.94 0.77
N LEU A 16 15.10 -18.87 0.79
CA LEU A 16 16.12 -18.63 1.83
C LEU A 16 16.83 -17.27 1.60
N VAL A 17 16.21 -16.17 2.02
CA VAL A 17 16.94 -14.95 2.44
C VAL A 17 16.22 -14.35 3.65
N THR A 18 16.46 -14.91 4.83
CA THR A 18 16.21 -14.22 6.10
C THR A 18 17.49 -13.47 6.48
N VAL A 19 17.57 -12.19 6.10
CA VAL A 19 18.54 -11.27 6.70
C VAL A 19 17.85 -10.58 7.89
N THR A 20 18.32 -10.93 9.08
CA THR A 20 18.09 -10.17 10.30
C THR A 20 18.73 -8.79 10.15
N ALA A 21 17.93 -7.76 9.91
CA ALA A 21 18.36 -6.36 9.95
C ALA A 21 17.49 -5.56 10.94
N SER A 22 17.39 -6.05 12.17
CA SER A 22 17.17 -5.18 13.32
C SER A 22 18.51 -4.55 13.71
N ALA A 23 18.50 -3.24 14.01
CA ALA A 23 19.64 -2.44 14.49
C ALA A 23 20.56 -1.76 13.43
N GLN A 24 19.99 -0.92 12.57
CA GLN A 24 20.66 0.34 12.18
C GLN A 24 19.64 1.48 12.28
N ARG A 25 19.72 2.26 13.36
CA ARG A 25 19.01 3.55 13.48
C ARG A 25 19.82 4.59 12.71
N PRO A 26 19.32 5.23 11.65
CA PRO A 26 19.89 6.47 11.17
C PRO A 26 19.37 7.59 12.08
N GLN A 27 20.28 8.15 12.87
CA GLN A 27 20.11 9.45 13.49
C GLN A 27 20.03 10.50 12.37
N PHE A 28 18.83 10.84 11.91
CA PHE A 28 18.60 11.99 11.04
C PHE A 28 17.47 12.79 11.71
N GLY A 29 17.77 13.91 12.37
CA GLY A 29 18.22 15.12 11.70
C GLY A 29 16.96 15.87 11.26
N GLY A 30 16.50 16.81 12.10
CA GLY A 30 15.25 17.53 11.84
C GLY A 30 15.26 18.29 10.52
N GLY A 31 14.07 18.38 9.91
CA GLY A 31 13.80 19.30 8.81
C GLY A 31 13.61 18.66 7.45
N PHE A 32 12.46 18.01 7.23
CA PHE A 32 11.71 18.15 5.98
C PHE A 32 10.26 17.75 6.26
N GLY A 33 9.41 18.77 6.39
CA GLY A 33 7.99 18.58 6.62
C GLY A 33 7.30 17.93 5.41
N GLY A 34 6.41 16.99 5.72
CA GLY A 34 5.18 16.79 4.97
C GLY A 34 5.29 16.10 3.62
N GLY A 35 5.34 14.77 3.64
CA GLY A 35 5.07 13.93 2.47
C GLY A 35 5.68 12.56 2.69
N PHE A 36 4.95 11.48 2.39
CA PHE A 36 5.33 10.07 2.60
C PHE A 36 5.13 9.47 4.01
N GLY A 37 4.27 10.09 4.83
CA GLY A 37 3.67 9.40 5.97
C GLY A 37 2.39 8.69 5.54
N ARG A 38 2.40 7.36 5.43
CA ARG A 38 1.27 6.43 5.62
C ARG A 38 -0.13 7.06 5.36
N GLY A 39 -0.44 7.49 4.13
CA GLY A 39 -1.73 8.15 3.86
C GLY A 39 -1.89 9.01 2.61
N GLY A 40 -0.88 9.16 1.76
CA GLY A 40 -1.05 9.89 0.50
C GLY A 40 0.13 9.64 -0.42
N PHE A 41 -0.14 9.16 -1.64
CA PHE A 41 0.88 8.90 -2.66
C PHE A 41 1.99 7.90 -2.26
N GLY A 42 1.64 6.84 -1.53
CA GLY A 42 2.58 5.81 -1.06
C GLY A 42 2.04 4.38 -1.21
N GLY A 43 1.35 4.10 -2.30
CA GLY A 43 1.09 2.72 -2.70
C GLY A 43 2.31 2.14 -3.40
N ASP A 44 2.43 0.80 -3.44
CA ASP A 44 3.39 0.13 -4.31
C ASP A 44 3.32 0.74 -5.72
N PRO A 45 4.45 1.22 -6.28
CA PRO A 45 4.46 1.87 -7.59
C PRO A 45 3.85 0.97 -8.70
N ILE A 46 3.94 -0.34 -8.56
CA ILE A 46 3.36 -1.31 -9.48
C ILE A 46 1.84 -1.26 -9.44
N VAL A 47 1.25 -1.20 -8.23
CA VAL A 47 -0.22 -1.08 -8.06
C VAL A 47 -0.71 0.23 -8.69
N GLY A 48 0.07 1.30 -8.64
CA GLY A 48 -0.23 2.54 -9.35
C GLY A 48 -0.34 2.37 -10.87
N LEU A 49 0.57 1.60 -11.48
CA LEU A 49 0.60 1.36 -12.92
C LEU A 49 -0.58 0.54 -13.43
N LEU A 50 -1.12 -0.38 -12.62
CA LEU A 50 -2.30 -1.18 -12.95
C LEU A 50 -3.60 -0.36 -13.10
N ARG A 51 -3.56 0.96 -12.81
CA ARG A 51 -4.67 1.90 -13.07
C ARG A 51 -4.63 2.51 -14.47
N VAL A 52 -3.56 2.27 -15.22
CA VAL A 52 -3.34 2.89 -16.53
C VAL A 52 -3.71 1.90 -17.62
N ASP A 53 -4.75 2.19 -18.40
CA ASP A 53 -5.24 1.30 -19.46
C ASP A 53 -4.13 0.93 -20.47
N ALA A 54 -3.28 1.88 -20.85
CA ALA A 54 -2.16 1.61 -21.75
C ALA A 54 -1.20 0.53 -21.20
N VAL A 55 -0.97 0.50 -19.88
CA VAL A 55 -0.15 -0.54 -19.24
C VAL A 55 -0.87 -1.88 -19.29
N LEU A 56 -2.18 -1.91 -19.03
CA LEU A 56 -2.99 -3.12 -19.11
C LEU A 56 -3.06 -3.69 -20.53
N THR A 57 -3.08 -2.83 -21.55
CA THR A 57 -3.01 -3.22 -22.96
C THR A 57 -1.64 -3.78 -23.32
N GLU A 58 -0.55 -3.12 -22.90
CA GLU A 58 0.82 -3.56 -23.20
C GLU A 58 1.13 -4.94 -22.60
N ILE A 59 0.60 -5.24 -21.42
CA ILE A 59 0.76 -6.57 -20.78
C ILE A 59 -0.31 -7.58 -21.22
N GLU A 60 -1.16 -7.21 -22.18
CA GLU A 60 -2.25 -8.05 -22.71
C GLU A 60 -3.16 -8.62 -21.61
N ALA A 61 -3.50 -7.80 -20.62
CA ALA A 61 -4.33 -8.21 -19.50
C ALA A 61 -5.69 -8.73 -19.97
N LEU A 62 -6.08 -9.91 -19.48
CA LEU A 62 -7.38 -10.50 -19.76
C LEU A 62 -8.50 -9.73 -19.05
N ASP A 63 -9.71 -9.74 -19.59
CA ASP A 63 -10.83 -8.97 -19.03
C ASP A 63 -11.17 -9.38 -17.60
N GLU A 64 -11.09 -10.67 -17.28
CA GLU A 64 -11.27 -11.18 -15.92
C GLU A 64 -10.20 -10.63 -14.95
N GLN A 65 -8.96 -10.44 -15.42
CA GLN A 65 -7.89 -9.86 -14.60
C GLN A 65 -8.12 -8.37 -14.35
N LYS A 66 -8.60 -7.63 -15.37
CA LYS A 66 -8.97 -6.21 -15.21
C LYS A 66 -10.08 -6.05 -14.18
N GLU A 67 -11.08 -6.93 -14.21
CA GLU A 67 -12.18 -6.93 -13.24
C GLU A 67 -11.69 -7.18 -11.81
N GLN A 68 -10.81 -8.17 -11.63
CA GLN A 68 -10.21 -8.46 -10.32
C GLN A 68 -9.35 -7.28 -9.81
N ILE A 69 -8.53 -6.67 -10.68
CA ILE A 69 -7.74 -5.48 -10.34
C ILE A 69 -8.67 -4.34 -9.91
N ALA A 70 -9.76 -4.09 -10.64
CA ALA A 70 -10.72 -3.06 -10.31
C ALA A 70 -11.35 -3.29 -8.92
N LYS A 71 -11.71 -4.53 -8.61
CA LYS A 71 -12.28 -4.90 -7.30
C LYS A 71 -11.29 -4.70 -6.15
N VAL A 72 -10.05 -5.17 -6.30
CA VAL A 72 -8.99 -4.95 -5.30
C VAL A 72 -8.74 -3.47 -5.09
N MET A 73 -8.80 -2.66 -6.15
CA MET A 73 -8.63 -1.22 -6.08
C MET A 73 -9.78 -0.49 -5.40
N GLU A 74 -11.00 -0.99 -5.56
CA GLU A 74 -12.19 -0.50 -4.89
C GLU A 74 -12.13 -0.80 -3.39
N GLU A 75 -11.79 -2.04 -3.01
CA GLU A 75 -11.58 -2.44 -1.62
C GLU A 75 -10.42 -1.68 -0.97
N SER A 76 -9.38 -1.36 -1.74
CA SER A 76 -8.21 -0.60 -1.28
C SER A 76 -8.47 0.90 -1.16
N ARG A 77 -9.59 1.44 -1.69
CA ARG A 77 -10.03 2.80 -1.34
C ARG A 77 -10.53 2.75 0.10
N GLY A 78 -9.61 2.91 1.04
CA GLY A 78 -9.97 3.09 2.45
C GLY A 78 -11.01 4.19 2.61
N GLU A 79 -11.78 4.11 3.71
CA GLU A 79 -12.79 5.12 4.05
C GLU A 79 -12.15 6.51 4.05
N ARG A 80 -12.43 7.28 3.00
CA ARG A 80 -12.11 8.69 3.00
C ARG A 80 -13.06 9.34 3.99
N SER A 81 -12.49 9.87 5.06
CA SER A 81 -13.20 10.74 5.99
C SER A 81 -13.97 11.78 5.19
N GLN A 82 -15.30 11.73 5.25
CA GLN A 82 -16.20 12.71 4.63
C GLN A 82 -16.35 13.97 5.49
N VAL A 83 -15.47 14.15 6.48
CA VAL A 83 -15.58 15.23 7.45
C VAL A 83 -15.28 16.57 6.79
N ASN A 84 -16.28 17.46 6.76
CA ASN A 84 -16.11 18.83 6.31
C ASN A 84 -15.49 19.69 7.42
N PHE A 85 -14.15 19.76 7.43
CA PHE A 85 -13.39 20.51 8.44
C PHE A 85 -13.69 22.01 8.49
N ARG A 86 -14.35 22.56 7.46
CA ARG A 86 -14.73 23.98 7.39
C ARG A 86 -15.93 24.29 8.29
N GLU A 87 -16.79 23.31 8.54
CA GLU A 87 -18.01 23.46 9.34
C GLU A 87 -17.79 23.10 10.82
N LEU A 88 -16.67 22.44 11.15
CA LEU A 88 -16.33 22.10 12.53
C LEU A 88 -15.84 23.32 13.32
N SER A 89 -16.25 23.40 14.59
CA SER A 89 -15.62 24.30 15.56
C SER A 89 -14.16 23.92 15.83
N GLU A 90 -13.39 24.84 16.40
CA GLU A 90 -11.97 24.58 16.71
C GLU A 90 -11.80 23.44 17.71
N GLU A 91 -12.68 23.33 18.70
CA GLU A 91 -12.65 22.29 19.72
C GLU A 91 -12.96 20.90 19.12
N GLU A 92 -13.98 20.81 18.27
CA GLU A 92 -14.34 19.56 17.57
C GLU A 92 -13.24 19.11 16.61
N ARG A 93 -12.61 20.07 15.92
CA ARG A 93 -11.46 19.80 15.04
C ARG A 93 -10.28 19.23 15.84
N ASN A 94 -9.96 19.82 16.99
CA ASN A 94 -8.89 19.33 17.86
C ASN A 94 -9.17 17.91 18.37
N LYS A 95 -10.42 17.63 18.77
CA LYS A 95 -10.84 16.30 19.22
C LYS A 95 -10.75 15.27 18.11
N PHE A 96 -11.17 15.61 16.89
CA PHE A 96 -11.08 14.73 15.73
C PHE A 96 -9.62 14.32 15.44
N PHE A 97 -8.69 15.28 15.44
CA PHE A 97 -7.28 14.98 15.20
C PHE A 97 -6.64 14.17 16.34
N ALA A 98 -7.03 14.43 17.58
CA ALA A 98 -6.57 13.64 18.73
C ALA A 98 -7.03 12.18 18.62
N ASP A 99 -8.29 11.94 18.25
CA ASP A 99 -8.82 10.58 18.07
C ASP A 99 -8.13 9.86 16.90
N MET A 100 -7.99 10.53 15.75
CA MET A 100 -7.25 9.99 14.59
C MET A 100 -5.81 9.61 14.94
N ARG A 101 -5.12 10.44 15.73
CA ARG A 101 -3.75 10.14 16.19
C ARG A 101 -3.74 8.89 17.07
N ALA A 102 -4.62 8.80 18.05
CA ALA A 102 -4.72 7.64 18.94
C ALA A 102 -5.07 6.35 18.18
N GLN A 103 -5.98 6.42 17.20
CA GLN A 103 -6.30 5.29 16.33
C GLN A 103 -5.10 4.87 15.47
N SER A 104 -4.34 5.83 14.93
CA SER A 104 -3.14 5.54 14.14
C SER A 104 -2.06 4.86 14.98
N GLU A 105 -1.85 5.31 16.22
CA GLU A 105 -0.90 4.72 17.16
C GLU A 105 -1.27 3.27 17.46
N LYS A 106 -2.54 2.98 17.76
CA LYS A 106 -3.04 1.60 17.95
C LYS A 106 -2.79 0.71 16.74
N ARG A 107 -3.18 1.16 15.54
CA ARG A 107 -2.96 0.42 14.28
C ARG A 107 -1.48 0.31 13.88
N SER A 108 -0.58 1.05 14.52
CA SER A 108 0.86 0.94 14.29
C SER A 108 1.54 0.01 15.30
N ALA A 109 0.94 -0.17 16.48
CA ALA A 109 1.40 -1.11 17.49
C ALA A 109 0.91 -2.54 17.21
N GLU A 110 -0.21 -2.69 16.49
CA GLU A 110 -0.81 -3.98 16.10
C GLU A 110 -0.27 -4.57 14.79
N ALA A 111 0.56 -3.82 14.04
CA ALA A 111 1.17 -4.24 12.76
C ALA A 111 2.64 -4.60 12.93
#